data_AF-A0A448SS67-F1
#
_entry.id   AF-A0A448SS67-F1
#
_cell.length_a   1.000
_cell.length_b   1.000
_cell.length_c   1.000
_cell.angle_alpha   90.00
_cell.angle_beta   90.00
_cell.angle_gamma   90.00
#
_symmetry.space_group_name_H-M   'P 1'
#
loop_
_entity.id
_entity.type
_entity.pdbx_description
1 polymer ?
#
loop_
_entity_poly.entity_id
_entity_poly.type
_entity_poly.pdbx_seq_one_letter_code
_entity_poly.pdbx_strand_id
1 'polypeptide(L)'
;MADIRNGYQQYSRMMAAETDNVGRGGDLLGKHYLTLYTRTNKEQVGSIDWSVSGMVNLVDGSNVLNLHLSTPLKNNIEAYTGVAASFGSKESEFGTFGEKGNIYAGMRINW
;
A
#
# COMPACT_ATOMS: atom_id res chain seq x y z
N MET A 1 41.48 3.33 -29.23
CA MET A 1 40.37 4.15 -28.67
C MET A 1 38.99 3.83 -29.27
N ALA A 2 38.87 3.20 -30.45
CA ALA A 2 37.56 2.82 -31.02
C ALA A 2 36.81 1.73 -30.21
N ASP A 3 37.55 0.87 -29.49
CA ASP A 3 37.03 -0.31 -28.81
C ASP A 3 36.22 0.03 -27.53
N ILE A 4 36.75 0.94 -26.70
CA ILE A 4 36.09 1.40 -25.47
C ILE A 4 34.78 2.12 -25.80
N ARG A 5 34.75 2.91 -26.88
CA ARG A 5 33.53 3.60 -27.32
C ARG A 5 32.45 2.61 -27.77
N ASN A 6 32.84 1.54 -28.47
CA ASN A 6 31.91 0.53 -28.93
C ASN A 6 31.38 -0.31 -27.75
N GLY A 7 32.25 -0.68 -26.80
CA GLY A 7 31.85 -1.34 -25.56
C GLY A 7 30.88 -0.49 -24.72
N TYR A 8 31.14 0.81 -24.58
CA TYR A 8 30.22 1.73 -23.91
C TYR A 8 28.86 1.81 -24.62
N GLN A 9 28.86 1.90 -25.96
CA GLN A 9 27.61 1.94 -26.74
C GLN A 9 26.80 0.64 -26.61
N GLN A 10 27.45 -0.52 -26.59
CA GLN A 10 26.77 -1.80 -26.37
C GLN A 10 26.19 -1.89 -24.96
N TYR A 11 26.96 -1.50 -23.95
CA TYR A 11 26.50 -1.45 -22.56
C TYR A 11 25.30 -0.50 -22.39
N SER A 12 25.35 0.71 -22.95
CA SER A 12 24.24 1.66 -22.89
C SER A 12 22.97 1.12 -23.58
N ARG A 13 23.11 0.39 -24.69
CA ARG A 13 21.97 -0.26 -25.36
C ARG A 13 21.37 -1.39 -24.52
N MET A 14 22.20 -2.18 -23.85
CA MET A 14 21.72 -3.22 -22.93
C MET A 14 21.00 -2.61 -21.73
N MET A 15 21.55 -1.58 -21.11
CA MET A 15 20.89 -0.87 -20.01
C MET A 15 19.57 -0.22 -20.45
N ALA A 16 19.53 0.37 -21.64
CA ALA A 16 18.30 0.92 -22.20
C ALA A 16 17.25 -0.16 -22.50
N ALA A 17 17.66 -1.32 -23.02
CA ALA A 17 16.78 -2.45 -23.26
C ALA A 17 16.25 -3.05 -21.95
N GLU A 18 17.10 -3.16 -20.94
CA GLU A 18 16.69 -3.61 -19.61
C GLU A 18 15.74 -2.61 -18.95
N THR A 19 16.02 -1.32 -19.08
CA THR A 19 15.13 -0.23 -18.63
C THR A 19 13.79 -0.28 -19.38
N ASP A 20 13.77 -0.52 -20.69
CA ASP A 20 12.50 -0.67 -21.42
C ASP A 20 11.74 -1.94 -21.00
N ASN A 21 12.43 -3.06 -20.80
CA ASN A 21 11.82 -4.30 -20.33
C ASN A 21 11.22 -4.16 -18.92
N VAL A 22 11.98 -3.58 -17.99
CA VAL A 22 11.53 -3.26 -16.61
C VAL A 22 10.40 -2.24 -16.67
N GLY A 23 10.44 -1.26 -17.58
CA GLY A 23 9.39 -0.26 -17.75
C GLY A 23 8.09 -0.83 -18.32
N ARG A 24 8.19 -1.74 -19.29
CA ARG A 24 7.05 -2.49 -19.84
C ARG A 24 6.49 -3.51 -18.86
N GLY A 25 7.31 -4.00 -17.93
CA GLY A 25 6.91 -4.78 -16.76
C GLY A 25 6.18 -3.96 -15.69
N GLY A 26 6.09 -2.63 -15.83
CA GLY A 26 5.44 -1.75 -14.87
C GLY A 26 6.33 -1.31 -13.70
N ASP A 27 7.62 -1.66 -13.73
CA ASP A 27 8.54 -1.41 -12.61
C ASP A 27 9.23 -0.04 -12.65
N LEU A 28 9.24 0.66 -13.81
CA LEU A 28 9.83 2.01 -13.96
C LEU A 28 8.81 3.16 -14.02
N LEU A 29 7.56 2.89 -14.39
CA LEU A 29 6.50 3.90 -14.42
C LEU A 29 5.76 3.82 -13.09
N GLY A 30 6.11 4.76 -12.21
CA GLY A 30 5.76 4.79 -10.79
C GLY A 30 4.36 4.24 -10.47
N LYS A 31 4.30 3.40 -9.43
CA LYS A 31 3.06 2.78 -8.97
C LYS A 31 2.00 3.86 -8.74
N HIS A 32 0.92 3.77 -9.52
CA HIS A 32 -0.19 4.71 -9.45
C HIS A 32 -1.26 4.13 -8.54
N TYR A 33 -1.63 4.87 -7.50
CA TYR A 33 -2.63 4.42 -6.54
C TYR A 33 -3.84 5.34 -6.53
N LEU A 34 -5.02 4.74 -6.53
CA LEU A 34 -6.25 5.41 -6.14
C LEU A 34 -6.52 5.07 -4.68
N THR A 35 -6.63 6.10 -3.82
CA THR A 35 -6.92 5.92 -2.39
C THR A 35 -8.23 6.59 -2.03
N LEU A 36 -9.06 5.88 -1.27
CA LEU A 36 -10.27 6.40 -0.68
C LEU A 36 -10.16 6.27 0.84
N TYR A 37 -10.54 7.32 1.56
CA TYR A 37 -10.54 7.35 3.01
C TYR A 37 -11.81 8.05 3.50
N THR A 38 -12.49 7.43 4.46
CA THR A 38 -13.64 8.01 5.14
C THR A 38 -13.58 7.68 6.62
N ARG A 39 -14.03 8.61 7.46
CA ARG A 39 -13.96 8.50 8.92
C ARG A 39 -15.06 9.32 9.56
N THR A 40 -15.59 8.85 10.69
CA THR A 40 -16.39 9.71 11.59
C THR A 40 -15.49 10.54 12.50
N ASN A 41 -15.98 11.65 13.05
CA ASN A 41 -15.22 12.39 14.04
C ASN A 41 -15.99 12.44 15.35
N LYS A 42 -15.70 11.46 16.22
CA LYS A 42 -16.31 11.36 17.55
C LYS A 42 -15.22 11.31 18.60
N GLU A 43 -15.11 12.38 19.37
CA GLU A 43 -14.08 12.53 20.42
C GLU A 43 -14.62 12.22 21.83
N GLN A 44 -15.92 11.95 21.96
CA GLN A 44 -16.54 11.69 23.26
C GLN A 44 -16.18 10.30 23.79
N VAL A 45 -15.76 10.24 25.06
CA VAL A 45 -15.49 8.99 25.78
C VAL A 45 -16.69 8.04 25.67
N GLY A 46 -16.41 6.79 25.32
CA GLY A 46 -17.42 5.75 25.10
C GLY A 46 -18.15 5.82 23.74
N SER A 47 -17.86 6.81 22.89
CA SER A 47 -18.32 6.79 21.51
C SER A 47 -17.46 5.87 20.65
N ILE A 48 -18.10 5.17 19.73
CA ILE A 48 -17.39 4.40 18.68
C ILE A 48 -17.14 5.33 17.50
N ASP A 49 -15.86 5.53 17.22
CA ASP A 49 -15.36 6.13 15.99
C ASP A 49 -14.90 5.04 15.02
N TRP A 50 -15.12 5.26 13.73
CA TRP A 50 -14.73 4.31 12.69
C TRP A 50 -14.08 5.03 11.51
N SER A 51 -13.15 4.32 10.85
CA SER A 51 -12.61 4.73 9.57
C SER A 51 -12.54 3.55 8.62
N VAL A 52 -12.80 3.82 7.35
CA VAL A 52 -12.67 2.88 6.25
C VAL A 52 -11.72 3.49 5.24
N SER A 53 -10.74 2.70 4.80
CA SER A 53 -9.82 3.10 3.74
C SER A 53 -9.66 2.00 2.72
N GLY A 54 -9.53 2.39 1.46
CA GLY A 54 -9.21 1.48 0.37
C GLY A 54 -8.10 2.07 -0.49
N MET A 55 -7.23 1.21 -1.01
CA MET A 55 -6.23 1.60 -2.00
C MET A 55 -6.24 0.58 -3.13
N VAL A 56 -6.24 1.07 -4.37
CA VAL A 56 -6.16 0.27 -5.58
C VAL A 56 -4.88 0.65 -6.30
N ASN A 57 -4.05 -0.34 -6.62
CA ASN A 57 -2.93 -0.19 -7.54
C ASN A 57 -3.50 -0.23 -8.97
N LEU A 58 -3.35 0.88 -9.71
CA LEU A 58 -3.91 1.03 -11.06
C LEU A 58 -3.06 0.33 -12.13
N VAL A 59 -1.86 -0.14 -11.79
CA VAL A 59 -0.95 -0.85 -12.70
C VAL A 59 -1.31 -2.34 -12.76
N ASP A 60 -1.41 -3.00 -11.61
CA ASP A 60 -1.69 -4.44 -11.52
C ASP A 60 -3.13 -4.78 -11.10
N GLY A 61 -3.95 -3.77 -10.78
CA GLY A 61 -5.35 -3.91 -10.38
C GLY A 61 -5.55 -4.48 -8.97
N SER A 62 -4.47 -4.77 -8.24
CA SER A 62 -4.56 -5.26 -6.87
C SER A 62 -5.06 -4.18 -5.93
N ASN A 63 -5.69 -4.56 -4.82
CA ASN A 63 -6.26 -3.61 -3.88
C ASN A 63 -6.19 -4.07 -2.42
N VAL A 64 -6.24 -3.11 -1.52
CA VAL A 64 -6.34 -3.33 -0.07
C VAL A 64 -7.50 -2.53 0.50
N LEU A 65 -8.23 -3.13 1.43
CA LEU A 65 -9.32 -2.52 2.19
C LEU A 65 -9.00 -2.63 3.69
N ASN A 66 -9.30 -1.59 4.44
CA ASN A 66 -9.11 -1.53 5.88
C ASN A 66 -10.33 -0.92 6.55
N LEU A 67 -10.81 -1.56 7.60
CA LEU A 67 -11.82 -1.05 8.51
C LEU A 67 -11.19 -0.96 9.90
N HIS A 68 -11.27 0.21 10.50
CA HIS A 68 -10.73 0.49 11.82
C HIS A 68 -11.82 1.06 12.70
N LEU A 69 -11.99 0.48 13.89
CA LEU A 69 -12.90 0.93 14.93
C LEU A 69 -12.06 1.35 16.14
N SER A 70 -12.39 2.47 16.72
CA SER A 70 -11.72 2.98 17.90
C SER A 70 -12.75 3.55 18.88
N THR A 71 -12.43 3.49 20.17
CA THR A 71 -13.25 4.11 21.20
C THR A 71 -12.35 4.70 22.29
N PRO A 72 -12.52 5.98 22.64
CA PRO A 72 -11.81 6.56 23.78
C PRO A 72 -12.37 5.92 25.06
N LEU A 73 -11.53 5.19 25.78
CA LEU A 73 -11.84 4.64 27.11
C LEU A 73 -11.69 5.70 28.21
N LYS A 74 -10.74 6.61 28.01
CA LYS A 74 -10.48 7.81 28.82
C LYS A 74 -9.94 8.90 27.89
N ASN A 75 -9.83 10.13 28.39
CA ASN A 75 -9.29 11.26 27.60
C ASN A 75 -7.90 11.00 27.01
N ASN A 76 -7.13 10.08 27.59
CA ASN A 76 -5.77 9.73 27.19
C ASN A 76 -5.59 8.26 26.78
N ILE A 77 -6.66 7.46 26.76
CA ILE A 77 -6.59 6.03 26.42
C ILE A 77 -7.65 5.71 25.38
N GLU A 78 -7.22 5.13 24.27
CA GLU A 78 -8.07 4.68 23.18
C GLU A 78 -7.90 3.17 22.99
N ALA A 79 -8.99 2.42 22.94
CA ALA A 79 -8.97 1.04 22.48
C ALA A 79 -9.36 1.01 21.01
N TYR A 80 -8.70 0.16 20.23
CA TYR A 80 -8.99 0.02 18.82
C TYR A 80 -8.94 -1.43 18.37
N THR A 81 -9.69 -1.71 17.30
CA THR A 81 -9.68 -2.97 16.58
C THR A 81 -9.88 -2.70 15.11
N GLY A 82 -9.38 -3.57 14.26
CA GLY A 82 -9.56 -3.40 12.83
C GLY A 82 -9.27 -4.66 12.05
N VAL A 83 -9.68 -4.60 10.80
CA VAL A 83 -9.48 -5.65 9.81
C VAL A 83 -8.93 -5.02 8.54
N ALA A 84 -7.89 -5.63 7.98
CA ALA A 84 -7.33 -5.26 6.70
C ALA A 84 -7.32 -6.47 5.78
N ALA A 85 -7.82 -6.33 4.56
CA ALA A 85 -7.87 -7.41 3.57
C ALA A 85 -7.23 -6.93 2.28
N SER A 86 -6.42 -7.79 1.66
CA SER A 86 -5.76 -7.54 0.38
C SER A 86 -6.26 -8.52 -0.67
N PHE A 87 -6.39 -8.04 -1.91
CA PHE A 87 -6.94 -8.77 -3.04
C PHE A 87 -6.06 -8.51 -4.27
N GLY A 88 -5.77 -9.57 -5.04
CA GLY A 88 -4.92 -9.49 -6.22
C GLY A 88 -4.35 -10.87 -6.60
N SER A 89 -3.72 -10.95 -7.77
CA SER A 89 -2.99 -12.16 -8.18
C SER A 89 -1.74 -12.36 -7.32
N LYS A 90 -1.22 -13.59 -7.21
CA LYS A 90 -0.02 -13.88 -6.39
C LYS A 90 1.22 -13.06 -6.76
N GLU A 91 1.27 -12.57 -7.99
CA GLU A 91 2.37 -11.78 -8.55
C GLU A 91 2.13 -10.26 -8.42
N SER A 92 0.93 -9.85 -7.98
CA SER A 92 0.59 -8.44 -7.76
C SER A 92 1.05 -7.93 -6.41
N GLU A 93 1.21 -6.61 -6.27
CA GLU A 93 1.71 -5.96 -5.07
C GLU A 93 0.84 -6.29 -3.85
N PHE A 94 -0.47 -6.04 -3.90
CA PHE A 94 -1.35 -6.37 -2.79
C PHE A 94 -1.69 -7.86 -2.73
N GLY A 95 -1.57 -8.60 -3.83
CA GLY A 95 -1.71 -10.06 -3.82
C GLY A 95 -0.49 -10.80 -3.26
N THR A 96 0.67 -10.16 -3.12
CA THR A 96 1.83 -10.68 -2.37
C THR A 96 1.55 -10.71 -0.86
N PHE A 97 0.75 -9.75 -0.36
CA PHE A 97 0.19 -9.79 1.01
C PHE A 97 -0.96 -10.81 1.13
N GLY A 98 -1.51 -11.23 -0.02
CA GLY A 98 -2.07 -12.55 -0.34
C GLY A 98 -3.20 -13.06 0.55
N GLU A 99 -4.44 -13.08 0.04
CA GLU A 99 -5.61 -13.87 0.50
C GLU A 99 -5.92 -13.87 2.01
N LYS A 100 -5.24 -13.04 2.80
CA LYS A 100 -5.23 -13.09 4.25
C LYS A 100 -5.71 -11.75 4.77
N GLY A 101 -6.95 -11.77 5.25
CA GLY A 101 -7.46 -10.73 6.13
C GLY A 101 -6.65 -10.74 7.43
N ASN A 102 -6.04 -9.61 7.77
CA ASN A 102 -5.41 -9.38 9.05
C ASN A 102 -6.43 -8.76 9.99
N ILE A 103 -6.54 -9.30 11.19
CA ILE A 103 -7.31 -8.71 12.29
C ILE A 103 -6.31 -8.22 13.33
N TYR A 104 -6.50 -7.02 13.82
CA TYR A 104 -5.66 -6.45 14.87
C TYR A 104 -6.52 -5.78 15.93
N ALA A 105 -6.05 -5.78 17.17
CA ALA A 105 -6.66 -5.06 18.27
C ALA A 105 -5.56 -4.54 19.20
N GLY A 106 -5.81 -3.44 19.88
CA GLY A 106 -4.83 -2.82 20.76
C GLY A 106 -5.39 -1.66 21.56
N MET A 107 -4.51 -1.06 22.35
CA MET A 107 -4.77 0.15 23.11
C MET A 107 -3.65 1.15 22.85
N ARG A 108 -4.01 2.43 22.72
CA ARG A 108 -3.10 3.55 22.57
C ARG A 108 -3.24 4.49 23.75
N ILE A 109 -2.11 4.94 24.26
CA ILE A 109 -2.05 5.98 25.30
C ILE A 109 -1.52 7.23 24.62
N ASN A 110 -2.30 8.32 24.65
CA ASN A 110 -1.87 9.62 24.14
C ASN A 110 -1.39 10.46 25.33
N TRP A 111 -0.13 10.91 25.30
CA TRP A 111 0.51 11.73 26.33
C TRP A 111 0.70 13.17 25.86
#